data_AF-A0A936GA06-F1
#
_entry.id   AF-A0A936GA06-F1
#
_cell.length_a   1.000
_cell.length_b   1.000
_cell.length_c   1.000
_cell.angle_alpha   90.00
_cell.angle_beta   90.00
_cell.angle_gamma   90.00
#
_symmetry.space_group_name_H-M   'P 1'
#
loop_
_entity.id
_entity.type
_entity.pdbx_description
1 polymer ?
#
loop_
_entity_poly.entity_id
_entity_poly.type
_entity_poly.pdbx_seq_one_letter_code
_entity_poly.pdbx_strand_id
1 'polypeptide(L)'
;MKNLEIFDNVKARRHHVLERAYESLAPERRDLLSKISCFRGSMEYAVLKKVFPSPDLDKALLDLRKRGLLQYAGETQRYDMHPIVRHYAYDHFTDEKRRKEAHVELAMHFIDAMPVTNKNVKTLEDLAPVIELYHHMVRAGNLDEALKLFIDRLARQLLLSIWRISTSD
;
A
#
# COMPACT_ATOMS: atom_id res chain seq x y z
N MET A 1 11.42 -35.40 -7.85
CA MET A 1 10.76 -35.32 -6.52
C MET A 1 11.57 -34.57 -5.46
N LYS A 2 12.89 -34.78 -5.30
CA LYS A 2 13.73 -34.04 -4.31
C LYS A 2 13.72 -32.51 -4.41
N ASN A 3 13.53 -31.93 -5.61
CA ASN A 3 13.54 -30.47 -5.77
C ASN A 3 12.30 -29.78 -5.18
N LEU A 4 11.12 -30.43 -5.17
CA LEU A 4 9.89 -29.80 -4.67
C LEU A 4 9.94 -29.64 -3.13
N GLU A 5 10.43 -30.66 -2.42
CA GLU A 5 10.58 -30.64 -0.96
C GLU A 5 11.55 -29.56 -0.47
N ILE A 6 12.59 -29.25 -1.25
CA ILE A 6 13.54 -28.17 -0.93
C ILE A 6 12.84 -26.80 -1.02
N PHE A 7 12.03 -26.57 -2.06
CA PHE A 7 11.28 -25.32 -2.20
C PHE A 7 10.20 -25.15 -1.13
N ASP A 8 9.51 -26.23 -0.75
CA ASP A 8 8.54 -26.21 0.33
C ASP A 8 9.18 -25.94 1.70
N ASN A 9 10.35 -26.54 1.97
CA ASN A 9 11.11 -26.31 3.20
C ASN A 9 11.68 -24.88 3.28
N VAL A 10 12.13 -24.32 2.16
CA VAL A 10 12.55 -22.90 2.10
C VAL A 10 11.36 -21.96 2.31
N LYS A 11 10.20 -22.24 1.72
CA LYS A 11 8.98 -21.44 1.90
C LYS A 11 8.48 -21.50 3.35
N ALA A 12 8.47 -22.69 3.95
CA ALA A 12 8.12 -22.90 5.37
C ALA A 12 9.09 -22.19 6.33
N ARG A 13 10.41 -22.28 6.08
CA ARG A 13 11.43 -21.55 6.88
C ARG A 13 11.29 -20.04 6.76
N ARG A 14 10.99 -19.51 5.57
CA ARG A 14 10.75 -18.07 5.36
C ARG A 14 9.51 -17.58 6.10
N HIS A 15 8.44 -18.37 6.14
CA HIS A 15 7.23 -18.04 6.90
C HIS A 15 7.54 -17.97 8.40
N HIS A 16 8.26 -18.96 8.93
CA HIS A 16 8.60 -19.02 10.36
C HIS A 16 9.58 -17.91 10.83
N VAL A 17 10.51 -17.47 9.97
CA VAL A 17 11.39 -16.33 10.30
C VAL A 17 10.61 -15.02 10.31
N LEU A 18 9.72 -14.80 9.33
CA LEU A 18 8.89 -13.60 9.27
C LEU A 18 7.90 -13.53 10.44
N GLU A 19 7.25 -14.65 10.75
CA GLU A 19 6.35 -14.79 11.89
C GLU A 19 7.05 -14.41 13.20
N ARG A 20 8.22 -15.00 13.49
CA ARG A 20 9.01 -14.61 14.66
C ARG A 20 9.43 -13.15 14.67
N ALA A 21 9.82 -12.61 13.52
CA ALA A 21 10.20 -11.20 13.40
C ALA A 21 9.00 -10.29 13.70
N TYR A 22 7.80 -10.64 13.23
CA TYR A 22 6.55 -9.92 13.50
C TYR A 22 6.08 -10.07 14.95
N GLU A 23 6.04 -11.29 15.50
CA GLU A 23 5.58 -11.56 16.86
C GLU A 23 6.48 -10.95 17.94
N SER A 24 7.78 -10.82 17.66
CA SER A 24 8.73 -10.16 18.57
C SER A 24 8.65 -8.63 18.60
N LEU A 25 7.78 -8.03 17.79
CA LEU A 25 7.53 -6.58 17.81
C LEU A 25 6.63 -6.20 18.98
N ALA A 26 6.95 -5.07 19.62
CA ALA A 26 6.03 -4.41 20.54
C ALA A 26 4.67 -4.12 19.85
N PRO A 27 3.54 -4.14 20.58
CA PRO A 27 2.21 -3.95 20.00
C PRO A 27 2.08 -2.70 19.10
N GLU A 28 2.72 -1.60 19.49
CA GLU A 28 2.69 -0.33 18.75
C GLU A 28 3.47 -0.42 17.44
N ARG A 29 4.55 -1.23 17.41
CA ARG A 29 5.33 -1.48 16.18
C ARG A 29 4.60 -2.41 15.23
N ARG A 30 3.89 -3.42 15.76
CA ARG A 30 3.01 -4.29 14.95
C ARG A 30 1.88 -3.48 14.33
N ASP A 31 1.25 -2.60 15.11
CA ASP A 31 0.22 -1.70 14.59
C ASP A 31 0.75 -0.80 13.48
N LEU A 32 1.89 -0.12 13.70
CA LEU A 32 2.48 0.72 12.67
C LEU A 32 2.80 -0.08 11.40
N LEU A 33 3.45 -1.25 11.53
CA LEU A 33 3.77 -2.09 10.37
C LEU A 33 2.49 -2.53 9.64
N SER A 34 1.45 -2.90 10.38
CA SER A 34 0.14 -3.30 9.82
C SER A 34 -0.53 -2.13 9.09
N LYS A 35 -0.48 -0.93 9.64
CA LYS A 35 -0.97 0.30 8.99
C LYS A 35 -0.19 0.65 7.73
N ILE A 36 1.14 0.59 7.76
CA ILE A 36 1.98 0.81 6.56
C ILE A 36 1.69 -0.26 5.50
N SER A 37 1.28 -1.48 5.90
CA SER A 37 1.00 -2.55 4.94
C SER A 37 -0.24 -2.28 4.06
N CYS A 38 -1.09 -1.33 4.46
CA CYS A 38 -2.20 -0.85 3.64
C CYS A 38 -1.72 -0.14 2.36
N PHE A 39 -0.51 0.43 2.33
CA PHE A 39 0.08 0.94 1.10
C PHE A 39 0.43 -0.21 0.17
N ARG A 40 0.26 -0.05 -1.14
CA ARG A 40 0.61 -1.09 -2.11
C ARG A 40 1.97 -0.90 -2.79
N GLY A 41 2.59 0.26 -2.59
CA GLY A 41 3.93 0.58 -3.10
C GLY A 41 4.78 1.33 -2.08
N SER A 42 5.93 1.82 -2.55
CA SER A 42 6.88 2.58 -1.72
C SER A 42 6.32 3.97 -1.40
N MET A 43 6.56 4.46 -0.18
CA MET A 43 6.00 5.72 0.32
C MET A 43 7.06 6.66 0.87
N GLU A 44 6.89 7.96 0.61
CA GLU A 44 7.77 8.99 1.17
C GLU A 44 7.58 9.13 2.68
N TYR A 45 8.68 9.43 3.37
CA TYR A 45 8.66 9.71 4.80
C TYR A 45 7.62 10.77 5.18
N ALA A 46 7.49 11.84 4.39
CA ALA A 46 6.53 12.92 4.65
C ALA A 46 5.07 12.41 4.67
N VAL A 47 4.72 11.45 3.82
CA VAL A 47 3.39 10.83 3.81
C VAL A 47 3.19 9.96 5.04
N LEU A 48 4.17 9.14 5.39
CA LEU A 48 4.09 8.33 6.62
C LEU A 48 3.89 9.20 7.87
N LYS A 49 4.59 10.32 7.94
CA LYS A 49 4.47 11.28 9.04
C LYS A 49 3.11 11.98 9.08
N LYS A 50 2.53 12.31 7.91
CA LYS A 50 1.20 12.91 7.80
C LYS A 50 0.10 11.91 8.21
N VAL A 51 0.15 10.69 7.69
CA VAL A 51 -0.92 9.68 7.83
C VAL A 51 -0.83 8.95 9.18
N PHE A 52 0.37 8.72 9.71
CA PHE A 52 0.59 8.01 10.96
C PHE A 52 1.40 8.88 11.95
N PRO A 53 0.81 9.98 12.45
CA PRO A 53 1.50 10.89 13.34
C PRO A 53 1.84 10.18 14.66
N SER A 54 3.13 10.14 15.00
CA SER A 54 3.63 9.60 16.26
C SER A 54 4.95 10.28 16.65
N PRO A 55 5.15 10.65 17.92
CA PRO A 55 6.42 11.22 18.38
C PRO A 55 7.59 10.22 18.29
N ASP A 56 7.30 8.91 18.25
CA ASP A 56 8.31 7.85 18.15
C ASP A 56 8.39 7.22 16.75
N LEU A 57 7.84 7.89 15.72
CA LEU A 57 7.80 7.36 14.35
C LEU A 57 9.20 7.03 13.82
N ASP A 58 10.18 7.91 14.01
CA ASP A 58 11.55 7.69 13.51
C ASP A 58 12.21 6.47 14.15
N LYS A 59 12.07 6.33 15.47
CA LYS A 59 12.53 5.14 16.20
C LYS A 59 11.80 3.88 15.73
N ALA A 60 10.53 4.01 15.35
CA ALA A 60 9.72 2.92 14.81
C ALA A 60 10.23 2.42 13.49
N LEU A 61 10.38 3.34 12.55
CA LEU A 61 10.84 3.04 11.20
C LEU A 61 12.27 2.47 11.26
N LEU A 62 13.12 2.98 12.14
CA LEU A 62 14.46 2.43 12.36
C LEU A 62 14.43 1.00 12.91
N ASP A 63 13.59 0.69 13.91
CA ASP A 63 13.46 -0.65 14.47
C ASP A 63 12.94 -1.66 13.42
N LEU A 64 11.89 -1.30 12.68
CA LEU A 64 11.34 -2.11 11.59
C LEU A 64 12.40 -2.38 10.50
N ARG A 65 13.24 -1.39 10.19
CA ARG A 65 14.36 -1.53 9.24
C ARG A 65 15.44 -2.46 9.75
N LYS A 66 15.88 -2.31 11.00
CA LYS A 66 16.91 -3.18 11.61
C LYS A 66 16.48 -4.64 11.64
N ARG A 67 15.17 -4.90 11.73
CA ARG A 67 14.56 -6.23 11.71
C ARG A 67 14.29 -6.77 10.29
N GLY A 68 14.60 -6.00 9.25
CA GLY A 68 14.38 -6.38 7.85
C GLY A 68 12.91 -6.39 7.42
N LEU A 69 12.02 -5.80 8.21
CA LEU A 69 10.57 -5.72 7.92
C LEU A 69 10.21 -4.50 7.07
N LEU A 70 11.12 -3.53 6.98
CA LEU A 70 10.94 -2.32 6.19
C LEU A 70 12.26 -1.96 5.49
N GLN A 71 12.17 -1.62 4.22
CA GLN A 71 13.29 -1.13 3.42
C GLN A 71 13.22 0.40 3.34
N TYR A 72 14.37 1.05 3.19
CA TYR A 72 14.47 2.49 3.02
C TYR A 72 15.43 2.81 1.89
N ALA A 73 14.93 3.47 0.85
CA ALA A 73 15.71 3.99 -0.26
C ALA A 73 16.15 5.42 0.09
N GLY A 74 17.40 5.58 0.52
CA GLY A 74 17.93 6.84 1.04
C GLY A 74 17.92 8.00 0.04
N GLU A 75 18.12 7.71 -1.24
CA GLU A 75 18.15 8.71 -2.31
C GLU A 75 16.77 9.36 -2.57
N THR A 76 15.70 8.59 -2.44
CA THR A 76 14.32 9.04 -2.70
C THR A 76 13.52 9.28 -1.42
N GLN A 77 14.13 9.05 -0.25
CA GLN A 77 13.49 9.08 1.07
C GLN A 77 12.20 8.24 1.16
N ARG A 78 12.18 7.10 0.47
CA ARG A 78 11.02 6.20 0.41
C ARG A 78 11.23 4.97 1.28
N TYR A 79 10.16 4.59 1.96
CA TYR A 79 10.05 3.33 2.67
C TYR A 79 9.25 2.33 1.85
N ASP A 80 9.64 1.07 1.89
CA ASP A 80 8.90 0.02 1.21
C ASP A 80 8.93 -1.30 1.97
N MET A 81 7.91 -2.13 1.74
CA MET A 81 7.89 -3.50 2.23
C MET A 81 8.06 -4.46 1.07
N HIS A 82 8.86 -5.50 1.31
CA HIS A 82 8.86 -6.66 0.44
C HIS A 82 7.42 -7.24 0.37
N PRO A 83 6.90 -7.65 -0.81
CA PRO A 83 5.51 -8.10 -0.95
C PRO A 83 5.07 -9.16 0.05
N ILE A 84 5.95 -10.11 0.40
CA ILE A 84 5.68 -11.14 1.41
C ILE A 84 5.47 -10.53 2.81
N VAL A 85 6.31 -9.57 3.21
CA VAL A 85 6.17 -8.89 4.51
C VAL A 85 4.88 -8.07 4.55
N ARG A 86 4.58 -7.37 3.46
CA ARG A 86 3.35 -6.58 3.32
C ARG A 86 2.12 -7.45 3.49
N HIS A 87 2.03 -8.54 2.72
CA HIS A 87 0.90 -9.46 2.79
C HIS A 87 0.74 -10.05 4.21
N TYR A 88 1.84 -10.53 4.80
CA TYR A 88 1.81 -11.06 6.16
C TYR A 88 1.32 -10.03 7.18
N ALA A 89 1.88 -8.82 7.19
CA ALA A 89 1.47 -7.77 8.12
C ALA A 89 0.01 -7.34 7.91
N TYR A 90 -0.45 -7.30 6.66
CA TYR A 90 -1.82 -6.92 6.30
C TYR A 90 -2.85 -7.97 6.75
N ASP A 91 -2.53 -9.26 6.58
CA ASP A 91 -3.39 -10.36 7.02
C ASP A 91 -3.48 -10.41 8.56
N HIS A 92 -2.41 -10.03 9.25
CA HIS A 92 -2.38 -9.90 10.71
C HIS A 92 -2.96 -8.57 11.21
N PHE A 93 -3.40 -7.67 10.32
CA PHE A 93 -4.17 -6.49 10.70
C PHE A 93 -5.65 -6.86 10.91
N THR A 94 -5.91 -7.57 12.01
CA THR A 94 -7.19 -8.24 12.29
C THR A 94 -8.28 -7.32 12.83
N ASP A 95 -7.92 -6.17 13.42
CA ASP A 95 -8.89 -5.15 13.82
C ASP A 95 -9.47 -4.47 12.59
N GLU A 96 -10.66 -4.91 12.18
CA GLU A 96 -11.32 -4.43 10.96
C GLU A 96 -11.63 -2.93 11.01
N LYS A 97 -12.02 -2.41 12.19
CA LYS A 97 -12.33 -0.99 12.36
C LYS A 97 -11.07 -0.15 12.11
N ARG A 98 -9.97 -0.50 12.77
CA ARG A 98 -8.69 0.21 12.61
C ARG A 98 -8.12 0.07 11.21
N ARG A 99 -8.31 -1.09 10.58
CA ARG A 99 -7.90 -1.29 9.19
C ARG A 99 -8.70 -0.40 8.24
N LYS A 100 -10.01 -0.27 8.42
CA LYS A 100 -10.84 0.67 7.65
C LYS A 100 -10.41 2.11 7.89
N GLU A 101 -10.19 2.53 9.13
CA GLU A 101 -9.68 3.86 9.47
C GLU A 101 -8.35 4.16 8.77
N ALA A 102 -7.41 3.20 8.75
CA ALA A 102 -6.16 3.36 8.01
C ALA A 102 -6.41 3.58 6.50
N HIS A 103 -7.36 2.85 5.89
CA HIS A 103 -7.72 3.09 4.50
C HIS A 103 -8.42 4.44 4.28
N VAL A 104 -9.19 4.96 5.24
CA VAL A 104 -9.78 6.30 5.18
C VAL A 104 -8.70 7.38 5.17
N GLU A 105 -7.75 7.33 6.10
CA GLU A 105 -6.65 8.31 6.16
C GLU A 105 -5.82 8.33 4.86
N LEU A 106 -5.63 7.15 4.28
CA LEU A 106 -4.94 7.00 2.99
C LEU A 106 -5.75 7.57 1.82
N ALA A 107 -7.07 7.32 1.79
CA ALA A 107 -7.94 7.94 0.80
C ALA A 107 -7.89 9.47 0.92
N MET A 108 -7.95 10.03 2.13
CA MET A 108 -7.84 11.47 2.37
C MET A 108 -6.51 12.04 1.88
N HIS A 109 -5.39 11.34 2.10
CA HIS A 109 -4.10 11.75 1.55
C HIS A 109 -4.13 11.90 0.02
N PHE A 110 -4.69 10.92 -0.70
CA PHE A 110 -4.78 10.99 -2.17
C PHE A 110 -5.78 12.05 -2.64
N ILE A 111 -6.89 12.25 -1.93
CA ILE A 111 -7.84 13.34 -2.22
C ILE A 111 -7.15 14.70 -2.13
N ASP A 112 -6.37 14.93 -1.06
CA ASP A 112 -5.63 16.18 -0.87
C ASP A 112 -4.53 16.39 -1.92
N ALA A 113 -3.85 15.31 -2.31
CA ALA A 113 -2.68 15.38 -3.18
C ALA A 113 -3.04 15.52 -4.67
N MET A 114 -4.27 15.17 -5.06
CA MET A 114 -4.65 15.03 -6.46
C MET A 114 -5.63 16.11 -6.92
N PRO A 115 -5.57 16.51 -8.21
CA PRO A 115 -6.61 17.34 -8.79
C PRO A 115 -7.96 16.58 -8.81
N VAL A 116 -9.05 17.33 -8.72
CA VAL A 116 -10.43 16.80 -8.75
C VAL A 116 -10.73 16.01 -10.03
N THR A 117 -10.13 16.42 -11.15
CA THR A 117 -10.28 15.79 -12.47
C THR A 117 -8.95 15.30 -13.00
N ASN A 118 -8.96 14.20 -13.76
CA ASN A 118 -7.79 13.78 -14.52
C ASN A 118 -7.56 14.74 -15.69
N LYS A 119 -6.39 15.40 -15.71
CA LYS A 119 -5.94 16.22 -16.83
C LYS A 119 -4.71 15.57 -17.44
N ASN A 120 -4.62 15.56 -18.77
CA ASN A 120 -3.44 15.10 -19.52
C ASN A 120 -3.01 13.63 -19.25
N VAL A 121 -3.95 12.71 -19.05
CA VAL A 121 -3.63 11.27 -18.94
C VAL A 121 -3.07 10.77 -20.27
N LYS A 122 -1.82 10.31 -20.26
CA LYS A 122 -1.12 9.77 -21.42
C LYS A 122 -0.72 8.31 -21.22
N THR A 123 -0.40 7.91 -19.99
CA THR A 123 0.03 6.54 -19.67
C THR A 123 -0.80 5.94 -18.52
N LEU A 124 -0.59 4.65 -18.24
CA LEU A 124 -1.25 3.99 -17.12
C LEU A 124 -0.73 4.52 -15.78
N GLU A 125 0.54 4.92 -15.73
CA GLU A 125 1.20 5.49 -14.55
C GLU A 125 0.54 6.81 -14.12
N ASP A 126 0.04 7.62 -15.07
CA ASP A 126 -0.73 8.83 -14.76
C ASP A 126 -2.02 8.54 -13.98
N LEU A 127 -2.55 7.30 -14.07
CA LEU A 127 -3.72 6.85 -13.32
C LEU A 127 -3.36 6.21 -11.97
N ALA A 128 -2.09 5.95 -11.67
CA ALA A 128 -1.68 5.25 -10.45
C ALA A 128 -2.24 5.89 -9.17
N PRO A 129 -2.21 7.23 -8.99
CA PRO A 129 -2.81 7.86 -7.81
C PRO A 129 -4.33 7.65 -7.70
N VAL A 130 -5.06 7.65 -8.82
CA VAL A 130 -6.52 7.40 -8.85
C VAL A 130 -6.81 5.94 -8.52
N ILE A 131 -5.98 5.02 -9.01
CA ILE A 131 -6.10 3.59 -8.73
C ILE A 131 -5.84 3.29 -7.25
N GLU A 132 -4.89 3.98 -6.61
CA GLU A 132 -4.68 3.89 -5.16
C GLU A 132 -5.87 4.47 -4.39
N LEU A 133 -6.37 5.66 -4.76
CA LEU A 133 -7.55 6.25 -4.13
C LEU A 133 -8.77 5.32 -4.21
N TYR A 134 -9.05 4.77 -5.40
CA TYR A 134 -10.13 3.79 -5.59
C TYR A 134 -9.97 2.59 -4.66
N HIS A 135 -8.77 2.01 -4.61
CA HIS A 135 -8.48 0.89 -3.71
C HIS A 135 -8.76 1.24 -2.25
N HIS A 136 -8.27 2.38 -1.78
CA HIS A 136 -8.48 2.81 -0.40
C HIS A 136 -9.95 3.08 -0.09
N MET A 137 -10.72 3.70 -0.99
CA MET A 137 -12.16 3.89 -0.80
C MET A 137 -12.92 2.57 -0.70
N VAL A 138 -12.61 1.59 -1.56
CA VAL A 138 -13.23 0.25 -1.49
C VAL A 138 -12.88 -0.43 -0.16
N ARG A 139 -11.61 -0.42 0.25
CA ARG A 139 -11.18 -1.07 1.50
C ARG A 139 -11.70 -0.35 2.75
N ALA A 140 -11.99 0.94 2.67
CA ALA A 140 -12.69 1.70 3.70
C ALA A 140 -14.20 1.42 3.74
N GLY A 141 -14.76 0.75 2.73
CA GLY A 141 -16.20 0.49 2.62
C GLY A 141 -17.01 1.65 2.03
N ASN A 142 -16.35 2.69 1.49
CA ASN A 142 -17.00 3.82 0.84
C ASN A 142 -17.32 3.48 -0.63
N LEU A 143 -18.24 2.54 -0.84
CA LEU A 143 -18.49 1.93 -2.15
C LEU A 143 -19.15 2.88 -3.15
N ASP A 144 -20.06 3.75 -2.69
CA ASP A 144 -20.77 4.68 -3.58
C ASP A 144 -19.82 5.71 -4.18
N GLU A 145 -18.93 6.30 -3.36
CA GLU A 145 -17.92 7.24 -3.86
C GLU A 145 -16.83 6.53 -4.67
N ALA A 146 -16.46 5.29 -4.30
CA ALA A 146 -15.55 4.47 -5.10
C ALA A 146 -16.13 4.21 -6.50
N LEU A 147 -17.42 3.92 -6.61
CA LEU A 147 -18.10 3.70 -7.89
C LEU A 147 -18.09 4.97 -8.75
N LYS A 148 -18.45 6.12 -8.17
CA LYS A 148 -18.38 7.41 -8.88
C LYS A 148 -16.97 7.70 -9.38
N LEU A 149 -15.96 7.56 -8.52
CA LEU A 149 -14.56 7.73 -8.88
C LEU A 149 -14.15 6.81 -10.04
N PHE A 150 -14.53 5.53 -9.97
CA PHE A 150 -14.25 4.56 -11.02
C PHE A 150 -14.83 4.99 -12.36
N ILE A 151 -16.11 5.36 -12.40
CA ILE A 151 -16.80 5.78 -13.62
C ILE A 151 -16.13 7.05 -14.19
N ASP A 152 -15.96 8.07 -13.36
CA ASP A 152 -15.57 9.41 -13.81
C ASP A 152 -14.08 9.51 -14.15
N ARG A 153 -13.22 8.82 -13.41
CA ARG A 153 -11.76 8.99 -13.49
C ARG A 153 -11.02 7.77 -14.02
N LEU A 154 -11.60 6.58 -14.02
CA LEU A 154 -10.93 5.39 -14.56
C LEU A 154 -11.59 4.91 -15.86
N ALA A 155 -12.86 4.51 -15.82
CA ALA A 155 -13.57 3.94 -16.96
C ALA A 155 -13.58 4.87 -18.17
N ARG A 156 -13.92 6.16 -17.97
CA ARG A 156 -13.92 7.17 -19.04
C ARG A 156 -12.55 7.33 -19.70
N GLN A 157 -11.46 7.33 -18.92
CA GLN A 157 -10.11 7.52 -19.46
C GLN A 157 -9.64 6.29 -20.27
N LEU A 158 -9.95 5.09 -19.78
CA LEU A 158 -9.64 3.84 -20.47
C LEU A 158 -10.45 3.68 -21.77
N LEU A 159 -11.72 4.08 -21.77
CA LEU A 159 -12.54 4.07 -22.99
C LEU A 159 -12.01 5.06 -24.04
N LEU A 160 -11.65 6.28 -23.62
CA LEU A 160 -11.07 7.28 -24.53
C LEU A 160 -9.72 6.82 -25.10
N SER A 161 -8.88 6.13 -24.31
CA SER A 161 -7.59 5.62 -24.80
C SER A 161 -7.77 4.49 -25.81
N ILE A 162 -8.68 3.54 -25.56
CA ILE A 162 -9.04 2.48 -26.51
C ILE A 162 -9.59 3.08 -27.80
N TRP A 163 -10.51 4.04 -27.69
CA TRP A 163 -11.10 4.70 -28.85
C TRP A 163 -10.02 5.39 -29.71
N ARG A 164 -9.11 6.15 -29.08
CA ARG A 164 -7.99 6.80 -29.78
C ARG A 164 -7.11 5.79 -30.51
N ILE A 165 -6.81 4.63 -29.91
CA ILE A 165 -6.04 3.57 -30.56
C ILE A 165 -6.81 3.03 -31.77
N SER A 166 -8.12 2.78 -31.63
CA SER A 166 -8.97 2.23 -32.71
C SER A 166 -9.19 3.17 -33.91
N THR A 167 -8.91 4.47 -33.77
CA THR A 167 -9.07 5.48 -34.81
C THR A 167 -7.75 6.08 -35.29
N SER A 168 -6.60 5.54 -34.85
CA SER A 168 -5.27 6.01 -35.27
C SER A 168 -4.64 5.15 -36.38
N ASP A 169 -5.42 4.26 -37.00
CA ASP A 169 -5.13 3.52 -38.24
C ASP A 169 -6.00 4.07 -39.39
#